data_AF-A0A6B3G7A8-F1
#
_entry.id   AF-A0A6B3G7A8-F1
#
_cell.length_a   1.000
_cell.length_b   1.000
_cell.length_c   1.000
_cell.angle_alpha   90.00
_cell.angle_beta   90.00
_cell.angle_gamma   90.00
#
_symmetry.space_group_name_H-M   'P 1'
#
loop_
_entity.id
_entity.type
_entity.pdbx_description
1 polymer ?
#
loop_
_entity_poly.entity_id
_entity_poly.type
_entity_poly.pdbx_seq_one_letter_code
_entity_poly.pdbx_strand_id
1 'polypeptide(L)'
;TGATHELLEIGVSSPEMTPADGIGVGEVGYIITGVKDVRQSKVGDTITSLQNGATEALGGYKDPKPMVFSGLYPLDGSDYPDLREALDKLQLNDAALVY
;
A
#
# COMPACT_ATOMS: atom_id res chain seq x y z
N THR A 1 4.40 -7.88 -7.04
CA THR A 1 5.05 -8.75 -6.00
C THR A 1 4.72 -10.26 -6.06
N GLY A 2 3.97 -10.80 -7.02
CA GLY A 2 3.70 -12.26 -7.12
C GLY A 2 2.92 -12.87 -5.95
N ALA A 3 2.51 -12.05 -4.98
CA ALA A 3 1.69 -12.46 -3.86
C ALA A 3 0.24 -12.66 -4.33
N THR A 4 -0.40 -13.72 -3.83
CA THR A 4 -1.79 -14.03 -4.14
C THR A 4 -2.62 -13.73 -2.91
N HIS A 5 -3.70 -12.97 -3.09
CA HIS A 5 -4.61 -12.59 -2.01
C HIS A 5 -6.05 -12.83 -2.43
N GLU A 6 -6.88 -13.20 -1.45
CA GLU A 6 -8.31 -13.31 -1.65
C GLU A 6 -8.95 -11.92 -1.59
N LEU A 7 -9.85 -11.66 -2.53
CA LEU A 7 -10.60 -10.42 -2.62
C LEU A 7 -11.77 -10.49 -1.64
N LEU A 8 -11.81 -9.56 -0.69
CA LEU A 8 -12.91 -9.46 0.28
C LEU A 8 -14.01 -8.55 -0.24
N GLU A 9 -13.64 -7.42 -0.82
CA GLU A 9 -14.57 -6.43 -1.34
C GLU A 9 -13.96 -5.66 -2.52
N ILE A 10 -14.80 -5.29 -3.47
CA ILE A 10 -14.49 -4.37 -4.55
C ILE A 10 -15.62 -3.35 -4.62
N GLY A 11 -15.28 -2.11 -4.96
CA GLY A 11 -16.27 -1.05 -5.02
C GLY A 11 -15.78 0.19 -5.74
N VAL A 12 -16.71 1.12 -5.92
CA VAL A 12 -16.44 2.43 -6.51
C VAL A 12 -16.54 3.50 -5.42
N SER A 13 -15.73 4.54 -5.55
CA SER A 13 -15.71 5.65 -4.59
C SER A 13 -16.18 6.92 -5.30
N SER A 14 -17.43 7.34 -5.04
CA SER A 14 -17.96 8.61 -5.53
C SER A 14 -19.24 9.03 -4.81
N PRO A 15 -19.21 9.92 -3.80
CA PRO A 15 -18.11 10.32 -2.92
C PRO A 15 -17.94 9.38 -1.70
N GLU A 16 -18.95 8.57 -1.40
CA GLU A 16 -18.91 7.52 -0.38
C GLU A 16 -18.54 6.16 -1.00
N MET A 17 -17.96 5.27 -0.21
CA MET A 17 -17.59 3.92 -0.65
C MET A 17 -18.85 3.09 -0.86
N THR A 18 -19.07 2.63 -2.09
CA THR A 18 -20.18 1.75 -2.42
C THR A 18 -19.65 0.42 -2.96
N PRO A 19 -19.96 -0.72 -2.31
CA PRO A 19 -19.62 -2.03 -2.84
C PRO A 19 -20.26 -2.24 -4.22
N ALA A 20 -19.51 -2.86 -5.13
CA ALA A 20 -19.96 -3.16 -6.48
C ALA A 20 -19.61 -4.61 -6.84
N ASP A 21 -20.26 -5.15 -7.87
CA ASP A 21 -19.97 -6.52 -8.34
C ASP A 21 -18.63 -6.62 -9.09
N GLY A 22 -18.05 -5.48 -9.51
CA GLY A 22 -16.76 -5.43 -10.20
C GLY A 22 -16.40 -4.01 -10.66
N ILE A 23 -15.19 -3.87 -11.20
CA ILE A 23 -14.67 -2.64 -11.82
C ILE A 23 -14.28 -2.99 -13.26
N GLY A 24 -14.86 -2.25 -14.22
CA GLY A 24 -14.63 -2.40 -15.65
C GLY A 24 -13.43 -1.63 -16.18
N VAL A 25 -13.22 -1.71 -17.50
CA VAL A 25 -12.12 -1.04 -18.18
C VAL A 25 -12.30 0.49 -18.11
N GLY A 26 -11.31 1.18 -17.53
CA GLY A 26 -11.29 2.64 -17.41
C GLY A 26 -12.01 3.20 -16.18
N GLU A 27 -12.57 2.32 -15.35
CA GLU A 27 -13.20 2.70 -14.10
C GLU A 27 -12.17 2.82 -12.96
N VAL A 28 -12.49 3.65 -11.97
CA VAL A 28 -11.65 3.90 -10.79
C VAL A 28 -12.43 3.49 -9.55
N GLY A 29 -11.80 2.73 -8.68
CA GLY A 29 -12.42 2.25 -7.45
C GLY A 29 -11.40 1.77 -6.44
N TYR A 30 -11.85 0.94 -5.50
CA TYR A 30 -11.02 0.38 -4.44
C TYR A 30 -11.18 -1.14 -4.39
N ILE A 31 -10.16 -1.81 -3.86
CA ILE A 31 -10.15 -3.24 -3.61
C ILE A 31 -9.67 -3.47 -2.18
N ILE A 32 -10.42 -4.23 -1.41
CA ILE A 32 -10.03 -4.69 -0.08
C ILE A 32 -9.54 -6.12 -0.21
N THR A 33 -8.23 -6.28 -0.05
CA THR A 33 -7.59 -7.57 0.16
C THR A 33 -7.19 -7.60 1.63
N GLY A 34 -7.46 -8.67 2.38
CA GLY A 34 -7.21 -8.75 3.84
C GLY A 34 -5.74 -8.64 4.28
N VAL A 35 -4.88 -8.07 3.43
CA VAL A 35 -3.47 -7.79 3.63
C VAL A 35 -3.30 -6.77 4.75
N LYS A 36 -2.54 -7.17 5.77
CA LYS A 36 -2.20 -6.30 6.92
C LYS A 36 -0.95 -5.47 6.68
N ASP A 37 -0.11 -5.87 5.73
CA ASP A 37 1.17 -5.21 5.44
C ASP A 37 1.06 -4.40 4.15
N VAL A 38 0.98 -3.08 4.29
CA VAL A 38 0.92 -2.12 3.17
C VAL A 38 2.13 -2.22 2.23
N ARG A 39 3.27 -2.76 2.68
CA ARG A 39 4.47 -2.93 1.84
C ARG A 39 4.27 -3.97 0.73
N GLN A 40 3.28 -4.85 0.87
CA GLN A 40 2.92 -5.85 -0.15
C GLN A 40 2.03 -5.25 -1.25
N SER A 41 1.35 -4.13 -0.96
CA SER A 41 0.51 -3.37 -1.88
C SER A 41 1.12 -2.00 -2.11
N LYS A 42 2.15 -1.96 -2.94
CA LYS A 42 2.84 -0.71 -3.27
C LYS A 42 2.00 0.10 -4.26
N VAL A 43 2.06 1.43 -4.13
CA VAL A 43 1.51 2.33 -5.15
C VAL A 43 2.13 1.98 -6.51
N GLY A 44 1.32 1.93 -7.57
CA GLY A 44 1.78 1.62 -8.92
C GLY A 44 2.17 0.17 -9.20
N ASP A 45 1.92 -0.77 -8.27
CA ASP A 45 1.95 -2.20 -8.60
C ASP A 45 0.75 -2.56 -9.51
N THR A 46 0.87 -3.66 -10.25
CA THR A 46 -0.21 -4.14 -11.14
C THR A 46 -0.94 -5.31 -10.51
N ILE A 47 -2.25 -5.15 -10.28
CA ILE A 47 -3.13 -6.22 -9.79
C ILE A 47 -3.72 -6.95 -10.99
N THR A 48 -3.65 -8.28 -10.99
CA THR A 48 -4.25 -9.11 -12.03
C THR A 48 -4.80 -10.43 -11.48
N SER A 49 -5.62 -11.14 -12.25
CA SER A 49 -6.19 -12.42 -11.83
C SER A 49 -5.15 -13.54 -11.85
N LEU A 50 -5.28 -14.49 -10.93
CA LEU A 50 -4.39 -15.67 -10.88
C LEU A 50 -4.56 -16.56 -12.11
N GLN A 51 -5.81 -16.70 -12.60
CA GLN A 51 -6.12 -17.43 -13.82
C GLN A 51 -6.41 -16.43 -14.95
N ASN A 52 -5.75 -16.62 -16.09
CA ASN A 52 -5.87 -15.76 -17.28
C ASN A 52 -5.59 -14.26 -17.01
N GLY A 53 -4.66 -13.96 -16.11
CA GLY A 53 -4.22 -12.59 -15.83
C GLY A 53 -3.34 -11.99 -16.93
N ALA A 54 -2.97 -10.73 -16.74
CA ALA A 54 -2.04 -10.03 -17.61
C ALA A 54 -0.67 -10.71 -17.62
N THR A 55 -0.11 -10.91 -18.82
CA THR A 55 1.22 -11.51 -19.01
C THR A 55 2.35 -10.54 -18.66
N GLU A 56 2.08 -9.24 -18.70
CA GLU A 56 3.05 -8.19 -18.41
C GLU A 56 2.46 -7.22 -17.38
N ALA A 57 3.28 -6.84 -16.39
CA ALA A 57 2.92 -5.78 -15.46
C ALA A 57 3.00 -4.42 -16.16
N LEU A 58 2.16 -3.47 -15.73
CA LEU A 58 2.23 -2.11 -16.23
C LEU A 58 3.58 -1.50 -15.85
N GLY A 59 4.29 -1.00 -16.86
CA GLY A 59 5.54 -0.28 -16.66
C GLY A 59 5.31 1.14 -16.14
N GLY A 60 6.33 1.71 -15.48
CA GLY A 60 6.39 3.15 -15.19
C GLY A 60 6.48 3.51 -13.73
N TYR A 61 6.04 2.64 -12.81
CA TYR A 61 6.25 2.88 -11.38
C TYR A 61 7.64 2.40 -10.95
N LYS A 62 8.39 3.29 -10.29
CA LYS A 62 9.67 2.97 -9.65
C LYS A 62 9.49 3.12 -8.16
N ASP A 63 10.06 2.20 -7.38
CA ASP A 63 10.06 2.32 -5.93
C ASP A 63 10.54 3.71 -5.52
N PRO A 64 9.82 4.38 -4.59
CA PRO A 64 10.21 5.70 -4.12
C PRO A 64 11.62 5.62 -3.54
N LYS A 65 12.53 6.42 -4.12
CA LYS A 65 13.90 6.53 -3.63
C LYS A 65 13.95 7.67 -2.62
N PRO A 66 14.31 7.42 -1.35
CA PRO A 66 14.49 8.49 -0.38
C PRO A 66 15.55 9.47 -0.88
N MET A 67 15.20 10.75 -0.95
CA MET A 67 16.08 11.80 -1.47
C MET A 67 16.77 12.60 -0.37
N VAL A 68 16.22 12.57 0.86
CA VAL A 68 16.70 13.32 2.03
C VAL A 68 16.66 12.39 3.23
N PHE A 69 17.69 12.44 4.05
CA PHE A 69 17.80 11.69 5.30
C PHE A 69 18.00 12.66 6.47
N SER A 70 17.43 12.33 7.61
CA SER A 70 17.62 13.06 8.88
C SER A 70 17.71 12.08 10.04
N GLY A 71 18.56 12.38 11.02
CA GLY A 71 18.66 11.61 12.25
C GLY A 71 17.63 12.10 13.26
N LEU A 72 16.71 11.22 13.67
CA LEU A 72 15.73 11.49 14.73
C LEU A 72 16.18 10.80 16.00
N TYR A 73 16.37 11.58 17.06
CA TYR A 73 16.73 11.08 18.39
C TYR A 73 15.84 11.75 19.43
N PRO A 74 15.34 11.00 20.42
CA PRO A 74 14.62 11.58 21.54
C PRO A 74 15.57 12.39 22.43
N LEU A 75 15.02 13.34 23.19
CA LEU A 75 15.77 14.13 24.16
C LEU A 75 16.24 13.27 25.36
N ASP A 76 15.40 12.31 25.77
CA ASP A 76 15.72 11.30 26.79
C ASP A 76 15.86 9.91 26.14
N GLY A 77 16.82 9.12 26.61
CA GLY A 77 17.01 7.75 26.16
C GLY A 77 15.86 6.82 26.55
N SER A 78 15.07 7.19 27.58
CA SER A 78 13.86 6.46 27.96
C SER A 78 12.77 6.44 26.89
N ASP A 79 12.73 7.45 26.03
CA ASP A 79 11.63 7.68 25.07
C ASP A 79 11.92 7.03 23.70
N TYR A 80 13.06 6.35 23.57
CA TYR A 80 13.42 5.63 22.34
C TYR A 80 12.38 4.56 21.93
N PRO A 81 11.81 3.75 22.85
CA PRO A 81 10.73 2.83 22.51
C PRO A 81 9.49 3.54 21.95
N ASP A 82 9.12 4.68 22.52
CA ASP A 82 7.94 5.44 22.09
C ASP A 82 8.14 6.06 20.69
N LEU A 83 9.34 6.58 20.42
CA LEU A 83 9.71 7.07 19.09
C LEU A 83 9.62 5.94 18.04
N ARG A 84 10.14 4.76 18.38
CA ARG A 84 10.07 3.59 17.48
C ARG A 84 8.63 3.18 17.19
N GLU A 85 7.79 3.08 18.22
CA GLU A 85 6.38 2.71 18.05
C GLU A 85 5.61 3.75 17.21
N ALA A 86 5.91 5.04 17.40
CA ALA A 86 5.33 6.11 16.61
C ALA A 86 5.73 6.00 15.12
N LEU A 87 7.00 5.68 14.83
CA LEU A 87 7.48 5.47 13.46
C LEU A 87 6.85 4.23 12.82
N ASP A 88 6.69 3.13 13.57
CA ASP A 88 5.98 1.93 13.10
C ASP A 88 4.52 2.25 12.72
N LYS A 89 3.81 3.01 13.56
CA LYS A 89 2.43 3.46 13.28
C LYS A 89 2.36 4.37 12.05
N LEU A 90 3.34 5.25 11.87
CA LEU A 90 3.40 6.13 10.70
C LEU A 90 3.63 5.33 9.42
N GLN A 91 4.48 4.31 9.47
CA GLN A 91 4.81 3.46 8.32
C GLN A 91 3.63 2.59 7.83
N LEU A 92 2.60 2.37 8.66
CA LEU A 92 1.36 1.71 8.22
C LEU A 92 0.59 2.57 7.20
N ASN A 93 0.73 3.90 7.26
CA ASN A 93 0.08 4.82 6.32
C ASN A 93 1.02 5.23 5.19
N ASP A 94 2.33 5.31 5.46
CA ASP A 94 3.33 5.75 4.50
C ASP A 94 4.32 4.61 4.15
N ALA A 95 4.07 3.97 3.01
CA ALA A 95 4.91 2.90 2.49
C ALA A 95 6.28 3.38 1.95
N ALA A 96 6.49 4.69 1.79
CA ALA A 96 7.75 5.26 1.33
C ALA A 96 8.72 5.58 2.49
N LEU A 97 8.25 5.56 3.73
CA LEU A 97 9.06 5.87 4.91
C LEU A 97 10.09 4.76 5.20
N VAL A 98 11.35 5.18 5.32
CA VAL A 98 12.49 4.34 5.75
C VAL A 98 13.14 5.03 6.95
N TYR A 99 13.31 4.29 8.06
CA TYR A 99 13.85 4.82 9.32
C TYR A 99 14.74 3.79 10.02
#